data_AF-A0A7G5FEF3-F1
#
_entry.id   AF-A0A7G5FEF3-F1
#
_cell.length_a   1.000
_cell.length_b   1.000
_cell.length_c   1.000
_cell.angle_alpha   90.00
_cell.angle_beta   90.00
_cell.angle_gamma   90.00
#
_symmetry.space_group_name_H-M   'P 1'
#
loop_
_entity.id
_entity.type
_entity.pdbx_description
1 polymer ?
#
loop_
_entity_poly.entity_id
_entity_poly.type
_entity_poly.pdbx_seq_one_letter_code
_entity_poly.pdbx_strand_id
1 'polypeptide(L)'
;MFATIKTDERYPGVFHSLEGARQWFDRWVSWYNNEHKHTRIGFYTPAQVYDGTWSRAWCVRQRSLDRYYEKNRCRFRKWPTAPMPKAVEGINLTVLKTA
;
A
#
# COMPACT_ATOMS: atom_id res chain seq x y z
N MET A 1 -1.03 7.93 8.21
CA MET A 1 -1.82 7.14 9.16
C MET A 1 -2.93 7.98 9.81
N PHE A 2 -2.64 9.05 10.57
CA PHE A 2 -3.67 9.88 11.23
C PHE A 2 -4.78 10.42 10.30
N ALA A 3 -4.43 11.00 9.15
CA ALA A 3 -5.43 11.46 8.20
C ALA A 3 -6.27 10.30 7.63
N THR A 4 -5.65 9.14 7.40
CA THR A 4 -6.30 7.95 6.84
C THR A 4 -7.36 7.38 7.76
N ILE A 5 -7.11 7.39 9.07
CA ILE A 5 -8.08 6.94 10.08
C ILE A 5 -9.33 7.81 10.07
N LYS A 6 -9.15 9.14 10.05
CA LYS A 6 -10.27 10.10 10.10
C LYS A 6 -11.18 10.05 8.88
N THR A 7 -10.66 9.58 7.76
CA THR A 7 -11.42 9.40 6.51
C THR A 7 -11.94 7.98 6.31
N ASP A 8 -11.65 7.05 7.23
CA ASP A 8 -12.17 5.67 7.17
C ASP A 8 -13.64 5.65 7.58
N GLU A 9 -14.47 5.01 6.78
CA GLU A 9 -15.92 4.90 7.02
C GLU A 9 -16.27 4.17 8.34
N ARG A 10 -15.36 3.33 8.86
CA ARG A 10 -15.55 2.58 10.11
C ARG A 10 -15.10 3.36 11.34
N TYR A 11 -14.56 4.57 11.17
CA TYR A 11 -14.10 5.39 12.28
C TYR A 11 -15.31 6.00 13.02
N PRO A 12 -15.50 5.72 14.33
CA PRO A 12 -16.71 6.13 15.05
C PRO A 12 -16.73 7.63 15.42
N GLY A 13 -15.65 8.37 15.17
CA GLY A 13 -15.49 9.78 15.53
C GLY A 13 -15.20 9.99 17.02
N VAL A 14 -15.99 9.36 17.90
CA VAL A 14 -15.83 9.40 19.36
C VAL A 14 -15.89 7.99 19.96
N PHE A 15 -15.24 7.79 21.10
CA PHE A 15 -15.26 6.53 21.84
C PHE A 15 -15.86 6.74 23.22
N HIS A 16 -16.72 5.82 23.66
CA HIS A 16 -17.37 5.88 24.98
C HIS A 16 -16.47 5.38 26.12
N SER A 17 -15.41 4.64 25.81
CA SER A 17 -14.44 4.15 26.80
C SER A 17 -13.04 4.01 26.19
N LEU A 18 -12.02 4.07 27.04
CA LEU A 18 -10.62 3.83 26.65
C LEU A 18 -10.42 2.41 26.12
N GLU A 19 -11.09 1.43 26.73
CA GLU A 19 -11.02 0.04 26.29
C GLU A 19 -11.61 -0.13 24.88
N GLY A 20 -12.78 0.45 24.61
CA GLY A 20 -13.40 0.43 23.29
C GLY A 20 -12.52 1.09 22.23
N ALA A 21 -11.86 2.20 22.58
CA ALA A 21 -10.89 2.85 21.70
C ALA A 21 -9.72 1.91 21.37
N ARG A 22 -9.08 1.30 22.37
CA ARG A 22 -7.95 0.38 22.17
C ARG A 22 -8.33 -0.79 21.27
N GLN A 23 -9.43 -1.47 21.58
CA GLN A 23 -9.90 -2.60 20.78
C GLN A 23 -10.19 -2.21 19.32
N TRP A 24 -10.76 -1.02 19.10
CA TRP A 24 -11.00 -0.53 17.74
C TRP A 24 -9.69 -0.25 17.00
N PHE A 25 -8.74 0.45 17.63
CA PHE A 25 -7.45 0.75 17.02
C PHE A 25 -6.63 -0.50 16.76
N ASP A 26 -6.63 -1.49 17.65
CA ASP A 26 -5.90 -2.75 17.44
C ASP A 26 -6.41 -3.49 16.19
N ARG A 27 -7.73 -3.58 16.03
CA ARG A 27 -8.34 -4.14 14.82
C ARG A 27 -8.01 -3.32 13.59
N TRP A 28 -8.12 -2.00 13.68
CA TRP A 28 -7.88 -1.11 12.55
C TRP A 28 -6.41 -1.16 12.08
N VAL A 29 -5.45 -1.13 13.01
CA VAL A 29 -4.01 -1.21 12.71
C VAL A 29 -3.65 -2.57 12.11
N SER A 30 -4.21 -3.65 12.64
CA SER A 30 -4.02 -4.99 12.08
C SER A 30 -4.50 -5.06 10.64
N TRP A 31 -5.72 -4.59 10.37
CA TRP A 31 -6.26 -4.52 9.01
C TRP A 31 -5.43 -3.60 8.10
N TYR A 32 -5.05 -2.41 8.59
CA TYR A 32 -4.28 -1.43 7.83
C TYR A 32 -2.94 -2.01 7.38
N ASN A 33 -2.24 -2.72 8.27
CA ASN A 33 -0.92 -3.27 7.98
C ASN A 33 -0.97 -4.51 7.08
N ASN A 34 -1.98 -5.36 7.24
CA ASN A 34 -1.98 -6.71 6.66
C ASN A 34 -2.94 -6.90 5.49
N GLU A 35 -3.98 -6.07 5.38
CA GLU A 35 -5.06 -6.27 4.39
C GLU A 35 -5.24 -5.05 3.47
N HIS A 36 -5.10 -3.85 4.02
CA HIS A 36 -5.33 -2.62 3.27
C HIS A 36 -4.21 -2.35 2.25
N LYS A 37 -4.58 -2.30 0.97
CA LYS A 37 -3.66 -2.03 -0.14
C LYS A 37 -3.61 -0.54 -0.45
N HIS A 38 -2.42 0.03 -0.35
CA HIS A 38 -2.21 1.47 -0.47
C HIS A 38 -1.74 1.91 -1.85
N THR A 39 -2.46 2.84 -2.45
CA THR A 39 -2.13 3.43 -3.77
C THR A 39 -0.71 3.97 -3.85
N ARG A 40 -0.25 4.69 -2.80
CA ARG A 40 1.07 5.35 -2.77
C ARG A 40 2.25 4.37 -2.74
N ILE A 41 2.03 3.14 -2.29
CA ILE A 41 3.04 2.06 -2.30
C ILE A 41 2.66 0.98 -3.33
N GLY A 42 2.03 1.36 -4.44
CA GLY A 42 1.78 0.44 -5.55
C GLY A 42 0.69 -0.60 -5.31
N PHE A 43 -0.24 -0.34 -4.39
CA PHE A 43 -1.30 -1.27 -3.95
C PHE A 43 -0.76 -2.54 -3.26
N TYR A 44 0.35 -2.41 -2.54
CA TYR A 44 0.80 -3.40 -1.55
C TYR A 44 0.32 -3.02 -0.16
N THR A 45 0.35 -3.98 0.77
CA THR A 45 0.10 -3.70 2.18
C THR A 45 1.36 -3.14 2.83
N PRO A 46 1.25 -2.35 3.92
CA PRO A 46 2.41 -1.89 4.68
C PRO A 46 3.32 -3.03 5.11
N ALA A 47 2.75 -4.16 5.57
CA ALA A 47 3.53 -5.34 5.95
C ALA A 47 4.35 -5.90 4.78
N GLN A 48 3.74 -6.02 3.59
CA GLN A 48 4.44 -6.51 2.40
C GLN A 48 5.59 -5.63 1.95
N VAL A 49 5.47 -4.32 2.15
CA VAL A 49 6.54 -3.37 1.83
C VAL A 49 7.65 -3.45 2.86
N TYR A 50 7.28 -3.55 4.14
CA TYR A 50 8.21 -3.66 5.26
C TYR A 50 9.07 -4.92 5.18
N ASP A 51 8.46 -6.09 4.93
CA ASP A 51 9.16 -7.37 4.88
C ASP A 51 9.73 -7.72 3.50
N GLY A 52 9.52 -6.87 2.49
CA GLY A 52 10.01 -7.06 1.13
C GLY A 52 9.24 -8.09 0.28
N THR A 53 8.19 -8.72 0.82
CA THR A 53 7.39 -9.74 0.12
C THR A 53 6.57 -9.16 -1.04
N TRP A 54 6.43 -7.83 -1.11
CA TRP A 54 5.86 -7.12 -2.26
C TRP A 54 6.53 -7.50 -3.59
N SER A 55 7.83 -7.83 -3.59
CA SER A 55 8.59 -8.21 -4.77
C SER A 55 8.01 -9.47 -5.45
N ARG A 56 7.65 -10.47 -4.65
CA ARG A 56 6.99 -11.69 -5.13
C ARG A 56 5.60 -11.38 -5.69
N ALA A 57 4.84 -10.53 -5.02
CA ALA A 57 3.54 -10.09 -5.50
C ALA A 57 3.66 -9.30 -6.82
N TRP A 58 4.70 -8.48 -6.98
CA TRP A 58 5.00 -7.76 -8.20
C TRP A 58 5.26 -8.71 -9.37
N CYS A 59 6.08 -9.75 -9.18
CA CYS A 59 6.34 -10.76 -10.22
C CYS A 59 5.06 -11.49 -10.69
N VAL A 60 4.13 -11.77 -9.79
CA VAL A 60 2.83 -12.35 -10.14
C VAL A 60 1.99 -11.39 -10.99
N ARG A 61 1.96 -10.10 -10.59
CA ARG A 61 1.20 -9.06 -11.30
C ARG A 61 1.79 -8.79 -12.68
N GLN A 62 3.12 -8.68 -12.79
CA GLN A 62 3.79 -8.42 -14.05
C GLN A 62 3.52 -9.56 -15.05
N ARG A 63 3.67 -10.82 -14.64
CA ARG A 63 3.33 -11.97 -15.50
C ARG A 63 1.89 -11.96 -16.00
N SER A 64 0.96 -11.52 -15.16
CA SER A 64 -0.45 -11.39 -15.55
C SER A 64 -0.66 -10.30 -16.61
N LEU A 65 0.04 -9.16 -16.45
CA LEU A 65 0.04 -8.06 -17.42
C LEU A 65 0.68 -8.49 -18.75
N ASP A 66 1.82 -9.19 -18.71
CA ASP A 66 2.52 -9.68 -19.89
C ASP A 66 1.63 -10.62 -20.70
N ARG A 67 1.00 -11.59 -20.04
CA ARG A 67 0.05 -12.52 -20.68
C ARG A 67 -1.15 -11.80 -21.28
N TYR A 68 -1.67 -10.76 -20.62
CA TYR A 68 -2.80 -9.99 -21.15
C TYR A 68 -2.39 -9.15 -22.37
N TYR A 69 -1.20 -8.53 -22.30
CA TYR A 69 -0.62 -7.75 -23.37
C TYR A 69 -0.39 -8.60 -24.63
N GLU A 70 0.21 -9.79 -24.48
CA GLU A 70 0.45 -10.71 -25.59
C GLU A 70 -0.83 -11.05 -26.36
N LYS A 71 -1.94 -11.26 -25.65
CA LYS A 71 -3.25 -11.56 -26.25
C LYS A 71 -3.94 -10.34 -26.86
N ASN A 72 -3.60 -9.13 -26.43
CA ASN A 72 -4.35 -7.91 -26.75
C ASN A 72 -3.44 -6.75 -27.17
N ARG A 73 -2.40 -7.02 -27.97
CA ARG A 73 -1.35 -6.04 -28.31
C ARG A 73 -1.92 -4.72 -28.86
N CYS A 74 -2.96 -4.78 -29.69
CA CYS A 74 -3.59 -3.59 -30.28
C CYS A 74 -4.24 -2.64 -29.24
N ARG A 75 -4.53 -3.09 -28.02
CA ARG A 75 -5.10 -2.24 -26.96
C ARG A 75 -4.06 -1.38 -26.26
N PHE A 76 -2.77 -1.62 -26.50
CA PHE A 76 -1.69 -1.02 -25.73
C PHE A 76 -0.69 -0.30 -26.63
N ARG A 77 -0.44 0.98 -26.34
CA ARG A 77 0.63 1.76 -26.99
C ARG A 77 2.04 1.37 -26.50
N LYS A 78 2.14 0.92 -25.25
CA LYS A 78 3.38 0.52 -24.58
C LYS A 78 3.14 -0.73 -23.74
N TRP A 79 4.21 -1.48 -23.48
CA TRP A 79 4.13 -2.64 -22.59
C TRP A 79 3.70 -2.19 -21.18
N PRO A 80 2.65 -2.79 -20.58
CA PRO A 80 2.19 -2.42 -19.26
C PRO A 80 3.16 -2.91 -18.17
N THR A 81 3.41 -2.07 -17.16
CA THR A 81 4.30 -2.40 -16.03
C THR A 81 3.54 -2.28 -14.72
N ALA A 82 3.66 -3.30 -13.86
CA ALA A 82 3.09 -3.25 -12.52
C ALA A 82 3.83 -2.19 -11.67
N PRO A 83 3.12 -1.41 -10.83
CA PRO A 83 3.76 -0.41 -9.98
C PRO A 83 4.63 -1.08 -8.91
N MET A 84 5.80 -0.51 -8.68
CA MET A 84 6.70 -0.85 -7.57
C MET A 84 6.55 0.19 -6.45
N PRO A 85 6.70 -0.20 -5.17
CA PRO A 85 6.87 0.77 -4.12
C PRO A 85 8.19 1.50 -4.33
N LYS A 86 8.25 2.77 -3.93
CA LYS A 86 9.47 3.57 -4.07
C LYS A 86 10.50 3.12 -3.03
N ALA A 87 11.78 3.17 -3.41
CA ALA A 87 12.89 2.70 -2.57
C ALA A 87 13.09 3.53 -1.29
N VAL A 88 12.77 4.83 -1.34
CA VAL A 88 12.88 5.73 -0.20
C VAL A 88 11.60 6.56 -0.13
N GLU A 89 10.85 6.41 0.96
CA GLU A 89 9.66 7.19 1.27
C GLU A 89 9.66 7.49 2.78
N GLY A 90 9.52 8.76 3.14
CA GLY A 90 9.57 9.20 4.53
C GLY A 90 9.12 10.64 4.68
N ILE A 91 8.71 11.00 5.90
CA ILE A 91 8.41 12.38 6.28
C ILE A 91 9.70 12.95 6.86
N ASN A 92 10.13 14.15 6.41
CA ASN A 92 11.39 14.79 6.79
C ASN A 92 12.65 13.98 6.42
N LEU A 93 12.69 13.43 5.20
CA LEU A 93 13.94 12.89 4.66
C LEU A 93 14.93 14.04 4.47
N THR A 94 15.89 14.18 5.39
CA THR A 94 17.09 14.97 5.13
C THR A 94 17.84 14.25 4.03
N VAL A 95 17.57 14.60 2.78
CA VAL A 95 18.43 14.18 1.68
C VAL A 95 19.78 14.79 2.02
N LEU A 96 20.73 13.97 2.50
CA LEU A 96 22.11 14.39 2.66
C LEU A 96 22.53 14.89 1.28
N LYS A 97 22.55 16.21 1.10
CA LYS A 97 23.17 16.83 -0.06
C LYS A 97 24.64 16.46 0.06
N THR A 98 25.06 15.44 -0.66
CA THR A 98 26.48 15.16 -0.88
C THR A 98 27.09 16.44 -1.44
N ALA A 99 28.10 16.93 -0.73
CA ALA A 99 28.96 18.03 -1.14
C ALA A 99 29.81 17.65 -2.36
#